data_AF-A0A842KJL3-F1
#
_entry.id   AF-A0A842KJL3-F1
#
_cell.length_a   1.000
_cell.length_b   1.000
_cell.length_c   1.000
_cell.angle_alpha   90.00
_cell.angle_beta   90.00
_cell.angle_gamma   90.00
#
_symmetry.space_group_name_H-M   'P 1'
#
loop_
_entity.id
_entity.type
_entity.pdbx_description
1 polymer ?
#
loop_
_entity_poly.entity_id
_entity_poly.type
_entity_poly.pdbx_seq_one_letter_code
_entity_poly.pdbx_strand_id
1 'polypeptide(L)'
;MEAIGNKKGILKSIIKQIHEGASIEEVREKLKEVMKDLKASEIAEVEQELIKEGIPREEIHKLCDVHLSLFKEKLEKEIHLPDWHPVKILMKEHEKIEEAVKNGDLELIKNSGRHYLREENVLFPYLEKYGIVEPSAIMWREHDRIREIEKEIFRGKDKIEELEEILKSHFYKENKVLFPTAIDVISEEEWKEIRLQFDEIGYFAFEPEKIRGEMRKEIKEGFINFETGEMKIEEIEAILNNVPFDITFVDKDDTVKYFNQSKDRIFVRTKAIIGRKVQNCHPSKSIHIVNKIIDEFKKGKRNEASFWIDMNGRKILIRYFAVRRNGEYVGTIEVTQDITDIKKIEGEKRLLDWE
;
A
#
# COMPACT_ATOMS: atom_id res chain seq x y z
N MET A 1 -4.59 37.85 3.83
CA MET A 1 -3.44 36.95 3.65
C MET A 1 -2.36 37.17 4.73
N GLU A 2 -2.07 38.40 5.18
CA GLU A 2 -1.07 38.66 6.25
C GLU A 2 -1.34 38.00 7.61
N ALA A 3 -2.60 37.89 8.05
CA ALA A 3 -2.92 37.33 9.37
C ALA A 3 -2.66 35.81 9.47
N ILE A 4 -2.74 35.07 8.36
CA ILE A 4 -2.56 33.60 8.33
C ILE A 4 -1.07 33.24 8.40
N GLY A 5 -0.21 33.99 7.70
CA GLY A 5 1.25 33.80 7.76
C GLY A 5 1.83 34.04 9.16
N ASN A 6 1.25 34.98 9.92
CA ASN A 6 1.66 35.25 11.30
C ASN A 6 1.37 34.06 12.23
N LYS A 7 0.20 33.42 12.12
CA LYS A 7 -0.21 32.30 12.99
C LYS A 7 0.63 31.03 12.81
N LYS A 8 0.98 30.69 11.57
CA LYS A 8 1.94 29.59 11.30
C LYS A 8 3.29 29.86 11.96
N GLY A 9 3.78 31.10 11.89
CA GLY A 9 5.00 31.54 12.58
C GLY A 9 4.91 31.45 14.10
N ILE A 10 3.75 31.80 14.69
CA ILE A 10 3.54 31.67 16.14
C ILE A 10 3.50 30.19 16.56
N LEU A 11 2.78 29.33 15.82
CA LEU A 11 2.76 27.89 16.10
C LEU A 11 4.17 27.29 16.07
N LYS A 12 4.94 27.64 15.04
CA LYS A 12 6.35 27.25 14.89
C LYS A 12 7.21 27.69 16.07
N SER A 13 7.02 28.93 16.54
CA SER A 13 7.72 29.45 17.72
C SER A 13 7.32 28.72 19.00
N ILE A 14 6.06 28.34 19.16
CA ILE A 14 5.59 27.61 20.35
C ILE A 14 6.20 26.20 20.38
N ILE A 15 6.21 25.50 19.24
CA ILE A 15 6.82 24.16 19.14
C ILE A 15 8.31 24.22 19.49
N LYS A 16 9.03 25.25 19.03
CA LYS A 16 10.44 25.47 19.40
C LYS A 16 10.63 25.73 20.90
N GLN A 17 9.77 26.53 21.53
CA GLN A 17 9.85 26.79 22.97
C GLN A 17 9.67 25.52 23.80
N ILE A 18 8.74 24.64 23.40
CA ILE A 18 8.54 23.38 24.11
C ILE A 18 9.73 22.42 23.89
N HIS A 19 10.28 22.38 22.67
CA HIS A 19 11.52 21.65 22.37
C HIS A 19 12.70 22.14 23.22
N GLU A 20 12.77 23.45 23.48
CA GLU A 20 13.78 24.08 24.35
C GLU A 20 13.51 23.88 25.86
N GLY A 21 12.42 23.20 26.23
CA GLY A 21 12.10 22.80 27.61
C GLY A 21 11.02 23.63 28.31
N ALA A 22 10.30 24.50 27.60
CA ALA A 22 9.12 25.16 28.15
C ALA A 22 8.03 24.14 28.53
N SER A 23 7.35 24.38 29.64
CA SER A 23 6.24 23.51 30.06
C SER A 23 5.01 23.74 29.19
N ILE A 24 4.20 22.70 29.05
CA ILE A 24 2.96 22.77 28.28
C ILE A 24 2.00 23.79 28.89
N GLU A 25 1.97 23.93 30.22
CA GLU A 25 1.16 24.93 30.92
C GLU A 25 1.50 26.37 30.51
N GLU A 26 2.77 26.69 30.28
CA GLU A 26 3.22 28.06 29.95
C GLU A 26 2.76 28.53 28.57
N VAL A 27 2.67 27.60 27.62
CA VAL A 27 2.34 27.91 26.22
C VAL A 27 0.90 27.58 25.87
N ARG A 28 0.16 26.94 26.78
CA ARG A 28 -1.21 26.43 26.54
C ARG A 28 -2.16 27.47 25.99
N GLU A 29 -2.23 28.66 26.59
CA GLU A 29 -3.17 29.72 26.19
C GLU A 29 -2.84 30.30 24.81
N LYS A 30 -1.55 30.54 24.53
CA LYS A 30 -1.10 30.99 23.20
C LYS A 30 -1.33 29.92 22.14
N LEU A 31 -1.06 28.66 22.47
CA LEU A 31 -1.29 27.53 21.58
C LEU A 31 -2.79 27.39 21.27
N LYS A 32 -3.66 27.53 22.28
CA LYS A 32 -5.13 27.56 22.11
C LYS A 32 -5.57 28.67 21.15
N GLU A 33 -5.06 29.88 21.30
CA GLU A 33 -5.46 31.03 20.48
C GLU A 33 -5.04 30.85 19.01
N VAL A 34 -3.85 30.31 18.77
CA VAL A 34 -3.35 30.05 17.41
C VAL A 34 -4.08 28.87 16.76
N MET A 35 -4.31 27.81 17.52
CA MET A 35 -5.01 26.61 17.07
C MET A 35 -6.49 26.87 16.75
N LYS A 36 -7.11 27.94 17.28
CA LYS A 36 -8.52 28.29 17.00
C LYS A 36 -8.84 28.59 15.54
N ASP A 37 -7.85 28.97 14.74
CA ASP A 37 -8.10 29.39 13.36
C ASP A 37 -7.29 28.60 12.33
N LEU A 38 -6.38 27.73 12.75
CA LEU A 38 -5.61 26.88 11.85
C LEU A 38 -6.38 25.63 11.45
N LYS A 39 -6.27 25.28 10.17
CA LYS A 39 -6.68 23.97 9.64
C LYS A 39 -5.62 22.91 9.95
N ALA A 40 -6.03 21.65 9.93
CA ALA A 40 -5.11 20.53 10.13
C ALA A 40 -3.98 20.49 9.10
N SER A 41 -4.28 20.80 7.83
CA SER A 41 -3.27 20.89 6.76
C SER A 41 -2.22 21.98 7.03
N GLU A 42 -2.63 23.12 7.60
CA GLU A 42 -1.72 24.21 7.95
C GLU A 42 -0.79 23.86 9.11
N ILE A 43 -1.26 22.99 10.02
CA ILE A 43 -0.45 22.47 11.13
C ILE A 43 0.57 21.46 10.60
N ALA A 44 0.12 20.54 9.72
CA ALA A 44 1.01 19.58 9.07
C ALA A 44 2.13 20.29 8.28
N GLU A 45 1.82 21.38 7.57
CA GLU A 45 2.83 22.20 6.89
C GLU A 45 3.88 22.75 7.87
N VAL A 46 3.46 23.27 9.02
CA VAL A 46 4.37 23.81 10.05
C VAL A 46 5.26 22.70 10.64
N GLU A 47 4.71 21.52 10.91
CA GLU A 47 5.47 20.36 11.40
C GLU A 47 6.52 19.92 10.37
N GLN A 48 6.16 19.85 9.09
CA GLN A 48 7.08 19.52 8.00
C GLN A 48 8.21 20.54 7.86
N GLU A 49 7.94 21.83 8.04
CA GLU A 49 8.99 22.85 8.06
C GLU A 49 9.95 22.66 9.25
N LEU A 50 9.44 22.33 10.44
CA LEU A 50 10.26 22.12 11.64
C LEU A 50 11.17 20.88 11.52
N ILE A 51 10.69 19.81 10.86
CA ILE A 51 11.51 18.64 10.54
C ILE A 51 12.65 19.03 9.60
N LYS A 52 12.36 19.83 8.55
CA LYS A 52 13.39 20.34 7.63
C LYS A 52 14.41 21.24 8.34
N GLU A 53 14.02 21.92 9.41
CA GLU A 53 14.89 22.72 10.26
C GLU A 53 15.71 21.90 11.27
N GLY A 54 15.54 20.57 11.30
CA GLY A 54 16.39 19.65 12.06
C GLY A 54 15.82 19.20 13.40
N ILE A 55 14.56 19.53 13.72
CA ILE A 55 13.92 19.00 14.94
C ILE A 55 13.60 17.51 14.71
N PRO A 56 14.04 16.60 15.61
CA PRO A 56 13.75 15.19 15.48
C PRO A 56 12.26 14.92 15.50
N ARG A 57 11.83 14.03 14.59
CA ARG A 57 10.43 13.64 14.39
C ARG A 57 9.77 13.15 15.69
N GLU A 58 10.51 12.42 16.52
CA GLU A 58 10.06 11.90 17.82
C GLU A 58 9.75 13.01 18.84
N GLU A 59 10.41 14.15 18.76
CA GLU A 59 10.15 15.28 19.66
C GLU A 59 8.91 16.08 19.23
N ILE A 60 8.68 16.18 17.92
CA ILE A 60 7.42 16.70 17.37
C ILE A 60 6.26 15.77 17.76
N HIS A 61 6.49 14.45 17.80
CA HIS A 61 5.46 13.49 18.22
C HIS A 61 5.02 13.62 19.68
N LYS A 62 5.93 13.96 20.61
CA LYS A 62 5.55 14.23 22.01
C LYS A 62 4.60 15.42 22.14
N LEU A 63 4.59 16.31 21.15
CA LEU A 63 3.73 17.48 21.08
C LEU A 63 2.36 17.17 20.46
N CYS A 64 2.23 16.08 19.69
CA CYS A 64 0.95 15.66 19.12
C CYS A 64 -0.09 15.34 20.20
N ASP A 65 0.28 14.74 21.33
CA ASP A 65 -0.67 14.50 22.43
C ASP A 65 -1.25 15.80 23.01
N VAL A 66 -0.45 16.87 23.02
CA VAL A 66 -0.88 18.21 23.42
C VAL A 66 -1.79 18.82 22.35
N HIS A 67 -1.44 18.71 21.06
CA HIS A 67 -2.29 19.14 19.95
C HIS A 67 -3.67 18.47 20.03
N LEU A 68 -3.71 17.14 20.19
CA LEU A 68 -4.93 16.34 20.32
C LEU A 68 -5.78 16.75 21.54
N SER A 69 -5.14 17.04 22.68
CA SER A 69 -5.84 17.50 23.89
C SER A 69 -6.47 18.89 23.75
N LEU A 70 -5.94 19.74 22.85
CA LEU A 70 -6.47 21.07 22.56
C LEU A 70 -7.53 21.04 21.45
N PHE A 71 -7.41 20.12 20.50
CA PHE A 71 -8.50 19.79 19.55
C PHE A 71 -9.74 19.22 20.25
N LYS A 72 -9.55 18.58 21.43
CA LYS A 72 -10.60 18.08 22.33
C LYS A 72 -11.70 19.10 22.63
N GLU A 73 -11.36 20.39 22.73
CA GLU A 73 -12.29 21.49 23.06
C GLU A 73 -12.94 22.13 21.81
N LYS A 74 -12.44 21.86 20.60
CA LYS A 74 -12.82 22.59 19.38
C LYS A 74 -13.74 21.80 18.43
N LEU A 75 -13.84 20.48 18.61
CA LEU A 75 -14.53 19.56 17.70
C LEU A 75 -15.86 19.05 18.24
N GLU A 76 -16.79 19.99 18.40
CA GLU A 76 -18.23 19.74 18.50
C GLU A 76 -18.94 19.98 17.14
N LYS A 77 -18.24 19.80 16.02
CA LYS A 77 -18.94 19.67 14.73
C LYS A 77 -19.39 18.23 14.57
N GLU A 78 -20.70 18.04 14.55
CA GLU A 78 -21.31 16.77 14.20
C GLU A 78 -21.02 16.47 12.73
N ILE A 79 -20.40 15.32 12.46
CA ILE A 79 -20.01 14.92 11.10
C ILE A 79 -21.25 14.33 10.40
N HIS A 80 -21.86 15.12 9.52
CA HIS A 80 -22.97 14.66 8.68
C HIS A 80 -22.45 14.23 7.31
N LEU A 81 -22.31 12.91 7.13
CA LEU A 81 -21.86 12.28 5.89
C LEU A 81 -22.89 11.26 5.40
N PRO A 82 -22.99 11.04 4.07
CA PRO A 82 -23.89 10.02 3.52
C PRO A 82 -23.45 8.61 3.95
N ASP A 83 -24.38 7.66 3.97
CA ASP A 83 -24.14 6.30 4.45
C ASP A 83 -23.06 5.53 3.67
N TRP A 84 -22.85 5.89 2.40
CA TRP A 84 -21.80 5.29 1.57
C TRP A 84 -20.40 5.78 1.93
N HIS A 85 -20.26 6.88 2.66
CA HIS A 85 -18.97 7.54 2.87
C HIS A 85 -18.02 6.68 3.72
N PRO A 86 -16.74 6.49 3.32
CA PRO A 86 -15.77 5.68 4.06
C PRO A 86 -15.68 6.01 5.56
N VAL A 87 -15.53 7.29 5.92
CA VAL A 87 -15.55 7.74 7.34
C VAL A 87 -16.82 7.31 8.07
N LYS A 88 -18.01 7.43 7.47
CA LYS A 88 -19.26 7.02 8.14
C LYS A 88 -19.29 5.52 8.41
N ILE A 89 -18.70 4.73 7.52
CA ILE A 89 -18.58 3.28 7.67
C ILE A 89 -17.61 2.95 8.80
N LEU A 90 -16.42 3.57 8.84
CA LEU A 90 -15.43 3.38 9.90
C LEU A 90 -16.04 3.73 11.27
N MET A 91 -16.69 4.88 11.40
CA MET A 91 -17.37 5.28 12.64
C MET A 91 -18.44 4.29 13.11
N LYS A 92 -19.24 3.73 12.18
CA LYS A 92 -20.23 2.68 12.52
C LYS A 92 -19.54 1.38 12.95
N GLU A 93 -18.37 1.09 12.41
CA GLU A 93 -17.59 -0.08 12.82
C GLU A 93 -16.97 0.11 14.21
N HIS A 94 -16.59 1.32 14.62
CA HIS A 94 -16.11 1.57 15.99
C HIS A 94 -17.14 1.09 17.03
N GLU A 95 -18.42 1.42 16.83
CA GLU A 95 -19.52 0.96 17.70
C GLU A 95 -19.58 -0.57 17.78
N LYS A 96 -19.30 -1.27 16.66
CA LYS A 96 -19.33 -2.73 16.58
C LYS A 96 -18.11 -3.36 17.25
N ILE A 97 -16.93 -2.74 17.13
CA ILE A 97 -15.73 -3.18 17.83
C ILE A 97 -15.93 -3.01 19.34
N GLU A 98 -16.41 -1.85 19.79
CA GLU A 98 -16.70 -1.60 21.20
C GLU A 98 -17.74 -2.59 21.76
N GLU A 99 -18.79 -2.88 21.01
CA GLU A 99 -19.80 -3.88 21.39
C GLU A 99 -19.18 -5.28 21.53
N ALA A 100 -18.33 -5.70 20.59
CA ALA A 100 -17.67 -7.01 20.65
C ALA A 100 -16.69 -7.13 21.81
N VAL A 101 -15.92 -6.07 22.11
CA VAL A 101 -15.01 -6.06 23.26
C VAL A 101 -15.80 -6.17 24.56
N LYS A 102 -16.90 -5.42 24.71
CA LYS A 102 -17.78 -5.50 25.89
C LYS A 102 -18.44 -6.87 26.06
N ASN A 103 -18.82 -7.51 24.96
CA ASN A 103 -19.48 -8.81 24.98
C ASN A 103 -18.49 -9.99 25.00
N GLY A 104 -17.18 -9.73 24.87
CA GLY A 104 -16.16 -10.77 24.76
C GLY A 104 -16.27 -11.61 23.46
N ASP A 105 -16.79 -11.03 22.38
CA ASP A 105 -16.93 -11.70 21.08
C ASP A 105 -15.57 -11.79 20.37
N LEU A 106 -14.82 -12.84 20.69
CA LEU A 106 -13.49 -13.08 20.13
C LEU A 106 -13.49 -13.26 18.61
N GLU A 107 -14.58 -13.72 18.01
CA GLU A 107 -14.67 -13.88 16.57
C GLU A 107 -14.79 -12.51 15.88
N LEU A 108 -15.64 -11.63 16.39
CA LEU A 108 -15.76 -10.28 15.85
C LEU A 108 -14.49 -9.46 16.09
N ILE A 109 -13.87 -9.55 17.27
CA ILE A 109 -12.57 -8.89 17.55
C ILE A 109 -11.52 -9.35 16.53
N LYS A 110 -11.41 -10.65 16.28
CA LYS A 110 -10.45 -11.18 15.29
C LYS A 110 -10.69 -10.63 13.88
N ASN A 111 -11.95 -10.51 13.48
CA ASN A 111 -12.30 -10.01 12.15
C ASN A 111 -12.20 -8.48 12.03
N SER A 112 -12.19 -7.75 13.16
CA SER A 112 -12.04 -6.29 13.21
C SER A 112 -10.74 -5.80 12.56
N GLY A 113 -9.73 -6.66 12.40
CA GLY A 113 -8.51 -6.35 11.65
C GLY A 113 -8.74 -5.75 10.25
N ARG A 114 -9.87 -6.04 9.60
CA ARG A 114 -10.24 -5.43 8.30
C ARG A 114 -10.48 -3.92 8.40
N HIS A 115 -10.90 -3.41 9.55
CA HIS A 115 -11.01 -1.99 9.85
C HIS A 115 -9.66 -1.30 9.69
N TYR A 116 -8.68 -1.70 10.50
CA TYR A 116 -7.33 -1.13 10.47
C TYR A 116 -6.66 -1.30 9.10
N LEU A 117 -6.86 -2.44 8.41
CA LEU A 117 -6.29 -2.64 7.07
C LEU A 117 -6.78 -1.61 6.05
N ARG A 118 -8.04 -1.17 6.11
CA ARG A 118 -8.57 -0.15 5.20
C ARG A 118 -8.02 1.23 5.51
N GLU A 119 -7.80 1.52 6.79
CA GLU A 119 -7.17 2.78 7.15
C GLU A 119 -5.70 2.81 6.73
N GLU A 120 -4.95 1.77 7.09
CA GLU A 120 -3.52 1.62 6.83
C GLU A 120 -3.18 1.58 5.34
N ASN A 121 -3.92 0.80 4.55
CA ASN A 121 -3.56 0.54 3.16
C ASN A 121 -4.29 1.45 2.17
N VAL A 122 -5.24 2.27 2.63
CA VAL A 122 -6.02 3.15 1.75
C VAL A 122 -6.14 4.56 2.34
N LEU A 123 -6.76 4.75 3.51
CA LEU A 123 -6.98 6.11 4.03
C LEU A 123 -5.67 6.87 4.31
N PHE A 124 -4.71 6.23 4.95
CA PHE A 124 -3.42 6.84 5.31
C PHE A 124 -2.61 7.25 4.07
N PRO A 125 -2.44 6.40 3.03
CA PRO A 125 -1.82 6.83 1.78
C PRO A 125 -2.45 8.09 1.15
N TYR A 126 -3.78 8.25 1.23
CA TYR A 126 -4.42 9.48 0.73
C TYR A 126 -4.11 10.69 1.63
N LEU A 127 -4.13 10.54 2.95
CA LEU A 127 -3.73 11.61 3.88
C LEU A 127 -2.27 12.03 3.67
N GLU A 128 -1.37 11.08 3.43
CA GLU A 128 0.05 11.32 3.19
C GLU A 128 0.31 12.11 1.90
N LYS A 129 -0.49 11.91 0.85
CA LYS A 129 -0.44 12.74 -0.38
C LYS A 129 -0.66 14.23 -0.08
N TYR A 130 -1.43 14.54 0.96
CA TYR A 130 -1.71 15.88 1.44
C TYR A 130 -0.76 16.35 2.56
N GLY A 131 0.34 15.63 2.79
CA GLY A 131 1.38 15.99 3.77
C GLY A 131 1.04 15.60 5.22
N ILE A 132 -0.06 14.90 5.46
CA ILE A 132 -0.49 14.47 6.80
C ILE A 132 0.12 13.10 7.10
N VAL A 133 1.43 13.08 7.30
CA VAL A 133 2.19 11.82 7.49
C VAL A 133 2.27 11.43 8.97
N GLU A 134 2.41 12.40 9.88
CA GLU A 134 2.63 12.10 11.31
C GLU A 134 1.41 11.49 12.00
N PRO A 135 0.19 12.04 11.81
CA PRO A 135 -1.00 11.43 12.41
C PRO A 135 -1.17 9.98 11.96
N SER A 136 -1.04 9.69 10.67
CA SER A 136 -1.11 8.32 10.13
C SER A 136 -0.08 7.38 10.74
N ALA A 137 1.17 7.83 10.90
CA ALA A 137 2.22 7.02 11.53
C ALA A 137 1.97 6.77 13.04
N ILE A 138 1.36 7.71 13.75
CA ILE A 138 0.95 7.51 15.16
C ILE A 138 -0.17 6.47 15.23
N MET A 139 -1.20 6.60 14.38
CA MET A 139 -2.33 5.68 14.35
C MET A 139 -1.88 4.25 14.03
N TRP A 140 -0.96 4.08 13.06
CA TRP A 140 -0.39 2.77 12.74
C TRP A 140 0.28 2.11 13.96
N ARG A 141 1.09 2.85 14.72
CA ARG A 141 1.73 2.33 15.94
C ARG A 141 0.71 1.90 16.99
N GLU A 142 -0.40 2.62 17.09
CA GLU A 142 -1.51 2.21 17.96
C GLU A 142 -2.19 0.94 17.45
N HIS A 143 -2.39 0.77 16.14
CA HIS A 143 -2.89 -0.47 15.56
C HIS A 143 -1.99 -1.67 15.86
N ASP A 144 -0.67 -1.49 15.77
CA ASP A 144 0.29 -2.54 16.14
C ASP A 144 0.14 -2.95 17.60
N ARG A 145 -0.01 -1.97 18.51
CA ARG A 145 -0.24 -2.24 19.93
C ARG A 145 -1.59 -2.92 20.19
N ILE A 146 -2.65 -2.51 19.49
CA ILE A 146 -3.96 -3.16 19.54
C ILE A 146 -3.82 -4.63 19.13
N ARG A 147 -3.17 -4.91 17.98
CA ARG A 147 -2.92 -6.28 17.49
C ARG A 147 -2.11 -7.13 18.46
N GLU A 148 -1.14 -6.54 19.17
CA GLU A 148 -0.38 -7.22 20.21
C GLU A 148 -1.26 -7.64 21.39
N ILE A 149 -2.13 -6.74 21.87
CA ILE A 149 -3.07 -7.03 22.96
C ILE A 149 -4.08 -8.11 22.53
N GLU A 150 -4.67 -7.97 21.35
CA GLU A 150 -5.59 -8.98 20.78
C GLU A 150 -4.93 -10.37 20.70
N LYS A 151 -3.68 -10.44 20.26
CA LYS A 151 -2.92 -11.70 20.20
C LYS A 151 -2.72 -12.33 21.58
N GLU A 152 -2.56 -11.52 22.62
CA GLU A 152 -2.48 -12.00 24.00
C GLU A 152 -3.84 -12.51 24.50
N ILE A 153 -4.93 -11.82 24.17
CA ILE A 153 -6.31 -12.27 24.46
C ILE A 153 -6.60 -13.61 23.79
N PHE A 154 -6.24 -13.77 22.51
CA PHE A 154 -6.41 -15.04 21.78
C PHE A 154 -5.53 -16.19 22.32
N ARG A 155 -4.51 -15.88 23.12
CA ARG A 155 -3.71 -16.86 23.87
C ARG A 155 -4.29 -17.18 25.25
N GLY A 156 -5.44 -16.61 25.59
CA GLY A 156 -6.16 -16.83 26.85
C GLY A 156 -5.74 -15.91 27.99
N LYS A 157 -5.05 -14.79 27.72
CA LYS A 157 -4.79 -13.78 28.75
C LYS A 157 -6.01 -12.87 28.93
N ASP A 158 -6.32 -12.53 30.17
CA ASP A 158 -7.37 -11.57 30.50
C ASP A 158 -6.85 -10.13 30.36
N LYS A 159 -7.09 -9.54 29.18
CA LYS A 159 -6.63 -8.19 28.81
C LYS A 159 -7.74 -7.37 28.12
N ILE A 160 -9.00 -7.75 28.34
CA ILE A 160 -10.14 -7.07 27.71
C ILE A 160 -10.24 -5.61 28.17
N GLU A 161 -10.01 -5.33 29.45
CA GLU A 161 -10.01 -3.94 29.97
C GLU A 161 -8.89 -3.09 29.33
N GLU A 162 -7.69 -3.66 29.15
CA GLU A 162 -6.56 -2.98 28.48
C GLU A 162 -6.92 -2.67 27.01
N LEU A 163 -7.57 -3.62 26.33
CA LEU A 163 -8.03 -3.43 24.96
C LEU A 163 -9.13 -2.35 24.86
N GLU A 164 -10.09 -2.35 25.77
CA GLU A 164 -11.16 -1.35 25.80
C GLU A 164 -10.59 0.06 26.01
N GLU A 165 -9.62 0.23 26.91
CA GLU A 165 -9.00 1.53 27.19
C GLU A 165 -8.25 2.09 25.97
N ILE A 166 -7.43 1.27 25.30
CA ILE A 166 -6.68 1.71 24.12
C ILE A 166 -7.62 2.03 22.95
N LEU A 167 -8.62 1.19 22.68
CA LEU A 167 -9.58 1.42 21.59
C LEU A 167 -10.38 2.70 21.81
N LYS A 168 -10.84 2.96 23.04
CA LYS A 168 -11.57 4.18 23.37
C LYS A 168 -10.73 5.43 23.13
N SER A 169 -9.45 5.40 23.49
CA SER A 169 -8.51 6.49 23.20
C SER A 169 -8.28 6.66 21.70
N HIS A 170 -8.09 5.54 21.00
CA HIS A 170 -7.81 5.48 19.58
C HIS A 170 -8.96 6.01 18.72
N PHE A 171 -10.16 5.45 18.90
CA PHE A 171 -11.38 5.88 18.21
C PHE A 171 -11.74 7.33 18.51
N TYR A 172 -11.39 7.83 19.70
CA TYR A 172 -11.54 9.24 20.01
C TYR A 172 -10.64 10.11 19.13
N LYS A 173 -9.37 9.73 18.95
CA LYS A 173 -8.42 10.45 18.08
C LYS A 173 -8.87 10.41 16.62
N GLU A 174 -9.43 9.30 16.16
CA GLU A 174 -9.98 9.18 14.81
C GLU A 174 -11.17 10.11 14.59
N ASN A 175 -12.20 9.93 15.41
CA ASN A 175 -13.46 10.62 15.27
C ASN A 175 -13.33 12.13 15.44
N LYS A 176 -12.36 12.58 16.26
CA LYS A 176 -12.18 13.99 16.57
C LYS A 176 -11.04 14.63 15.82
N VAL A 177 -10.06 13.90 15.31
CA VAL A 177 -8.88 14.53 14.69
C VAL A 177 -8.63 13.96 13.30
N LEU A 178 -8.41 12.65 13.18
CA LEU A 178 -8.02 12.07 11.89
C LEU A 178 -9.12 12.23 10.83
N PHE A 179 -10.36 11.83 11.14
CA PHE A 179 -11.46 11.87 10.17
C PHE A 179 -11.87 13.29 9.79
N PRO A 180 -12.03 14.26 10.72
CA PRO A 180 -12.25 15.65 10.35
C PRO A 180 -11.14 16.21 9.46
N THR A 181 -9.88 15.88 9.78
CA THR A 181 -8.72 16.28 8.96
C THR A 181 -8.82 15.68 7.56
N ALA A 182 -9.16 14.39 7.44
CA ALA A 182 -9.34 13.72 6.16
C ALA A 182 -10.45 14.37 5.32
N ILE A 183 -11.60 14.67 5.95
CA ILE A 183 -12.75 15.30 5.28
C ILE A 183 -12.39 16.69 4.73
N ASP A 184 -11.55 17.45 5.45
CA ASP A 184 -11.15 18.79 5.05
C ASP A 184 -10.18 18.83 3.85
N VAL A 185 -9.43 17.75 3.60
CA VAL A 185 -8.35 17.72 2.59
C VAL A 185 -8.62 16.80 1.41
N ILE A 186 -9.34 15.69 1.61
CA ILE A 186 -9.62 14.70 0.57
C ILE A 186 -10.87 15.13 -0.20
N SER A 187 -10.76 15.15 -1.53
CA SER A 187 -11.86 15.53 -2.42
C SER A 187 -12.96 14.46 -2.50
N GLU A 188 -14.17 14.85 -2.90
CA GLU A 188 -15.30 13.92 -3.04
C GLU A 188 -15.02 12.79 -4.05
N GLU A 189 -14.27 13.06 -5.12
CA GLU A 189 -13.90 12.04 -6.11
C GLU A 189 -12.89 11.04 -5.53
N GLU A 190 -11.88 11.51 -4.79
CA GLU A 190 -10.96 10.61 -4.08
C GLU A 190 -11.68 9.79 -3.01
N TRP A 191 -12.69 10.34 -2.34
CA TRP A 191 -13.51 9.56 -1.41
C TRP A 191 -14.26 8.42 -2.09
N LYS A 192 -14.67 8.57 -3.35
CA LYS A 192 -15.25 7.48 -4.15
C LYS A 192 -14.19 6.42 -4.48
N GLU A 193 -12.97 6.82 -4.81
CA GLU A 193 -11.86 5.88 -5.04
C GLU A 193 -11.47 5.11 -3.78
N ILE A 194 -11.37 5.80 -2.64
CA ILE A 194 -11.15 5.19 -1.33
C ILE A 194 -12.27 4.19 -1.04
N ARG A 195 -13.52 4.58 -1.31
CA ARG A 195 -14.67 3.69 -1.12
C ARG A 195 -14.58 2.43 -1.97
N LEU A 196 -14.13 2.50 -3.22
CA LEU A 196 -13.93 1.31 -4.06
C LEU A 196 -12.81 0.41 -3.54
N GLN A 197 -11.69 0.98 -3.10
CA GLN A 197 -10.58 0.22 -2.50
C GLN A 197 -10.96 -0.40 -1.15
N PHE A 198 -11.84 0.24 -0.37
CA PHE A 198 -12.43 -0.36 0.82
C PHE A 198 -13.26 -1.61 0.50
N ASP A 199 -13.99 -1.64 -0.63
CA ASP A 199 -14.72 -2.85 -1.07
C ASP A 199 -13.78 -4.02 -1.37
N GLU A 200 -12.60 -3.74 -1.94
CA GLU A 200 -11.62 -4.77 -2.29
C GLU A 200 -11.01 -5.44 -1.05
N ILE A 201 -10.77 -4.67 0.00
CA ILE A 201 -10.30 -5.19 1.30
C ILE A 201 -11.45 -5.88 2.06
N GLY A 202 -12.65 -5.33 1.96
CA GLY A 202 -13.87 -5.84 2.58
C GLY A 202 -14.12 -5.33 4.00
N TYR A 203 -15.25 -5.76 4.55
CA TYR A 203 -15.81 -5.31 5.83
C TYR A 203 -15.91 -6.49 6.81
N PHE A 204 -16.05 -6.22 8.12
CA PHE A 204 -16.19 -7.28 9.12
C PHE A 204 -17.57 -7.30 9.80
N ALA A 205 -18.16 -6.14 10.08
CA ALA A 205 -19.41 -6.04 10.84
C ALA A 205 -20.67 -6.03 9.95
N PHE A 206 -20.61 -5.35 8.80
CA PHE A 206 -21.72 -5.21 7.87
C PHE A 206 -21.18 -4.92 6.48
N GLU A 207 -21.97 -5.19 5.43
CA GLU A 207 -21.64 -4.87 4.05
C GLU A 207 -22.38 -3.57 3.65
N PRO A 208 -21.67 -2.45 3.40
CA PRO A 208 -22.30 -1.22 2.95
C PRO A 208 -22.87 -1.36 1.54
N GLU A 209 -23.86 -0.55 1.20
CA GLU A 209 -24.38 -0.51 -0.16
C GLU A 209 -23.25 -0.15 -1.15
N LYS A 210 -23.17 -0.89 -2.25
CA LYS A 210 -22.13 -0.69 -3.27
C LYS A 210 -22.43 0.59 -4.05
N ILE A 211 -21.43 1.45 -4.16
CA ILE A 211 -21.52 2.62 -5.04
C ILE A 211 -21.19 2.21 -6.49
N ARG A 212 -21.91 2.78 -7.45
CA ARG A 212 -21.52 2.70 -8.87
C ARG A 212 -20.53 3.83 -9.16
N GLY A 213 -19.25 3.49 -9.29
CA GLY A 213 -18.22 4.42 -9.73
C GLY A 213 -17.31 3.74 -10.75
N GLU A 214 -17.12 4.37 -11.91
CA GLU A 214 -16.02 4.02 -12.81
C GLU A 214 -14.78 4.76 -12.32
N MET A 215 -13.69 4.05 -11.98
CA MET A 215 -12.40 4.68 -11.73
C MET A 215 -12.00 5.49 -12.95
N ARG A 216 -11.92 6.82 -12.82
CA ARG A 216 -11.33 7.67 -13.86
C ARG A 216 -9.82 7.49 -13.81
N LYS A 217 -9.28 6.64 -14.70
CA LYS A 217 -7.84 6.61 -14.93
C LYS A 217 -7.44 7.89 -15.66
N GLU A 218 -6.85 8.84 -14.95
CA GLU A 218 -6.10 9.91 -15.61
C GLU A 218 -4.96 9.30 -16.42
N ILE A 219 -4.95 9.57 -17.73
CA ILE A 219 -3.86 9.16 -18.61
C ILE A 219 -2.78 10.22 -18.49
N LYS A 220 -1.76 9.97 -17.66
CA LYS A 220 -0.56 10.80 -17.62
C LYS A 220 0.29 10.51 -18.85
N GLU A 221 0.60 11.54 -19.61
CA GLU A 221 1.39 11.44 -20.84
C GLU A 221 2.79 10.85 -20.52
N GLY A 222 3.18 9.79 -21.24
CA GLY A 222 4.46 9.09 -21.01
C GLY A 222 4.43 7.95 -19.99
N PHE A 223 3.29 7.69 -19.33
CA PHE A 223 3.11 6.54 -18.43
C PHE A 223 2.22 5.47 -19.06
N ILE A 224 2.54 4.21 -18.78
CA ILE A 224 1.67 3.06 -19.02
C ILE A 224 0.88 2.79 -17.74
N ASN A 225 -0.45 2.94 -17.84
CA ASN A 225 -1.36 2.66 -16.74
C ASN A 225 -1.72 1.17 -16.70
N PHE A 226 -1.31 0.50 -15.63
CA PHE A 226 -1.70 -0.86 -15.27
C PHE A 226 -3.00 -0.83 -14.44
N GLU A 227 -3.50 -2.00 -14.07
CA GLU A 227 -4.59 -2.12 -13.10
C GLU A 227 -4.12 -1.72 -11.69
N THR A 228 -2.88 -2.08 -11.34
CA THR A 228 -2.30 -1.93 -10.00
C THR A 228 -1.26 -0.81 -9.89
N GLY A 229 -1.24 0.15 -10.81
CA GLY A 229 -0.30 1.28 -10.78
C GLY A 229 0.01 1.87 -12.16
N GLU A 230 1.03 2.72 -12.22
CA GLU A 230 1.53 3.34 -13.44
C GLU A 230 3.06 3.21 -13.49
N MET A 231 3.63 2.98 -14.69
CA MET A 231 5.09 2.94 -14.90
C MET A 231 5.45 3.55 -16.24
N LYS A 232 6.66 4.14 -16.33
CA LYS A 232 7.24 4.56 -17.60
C LYS A 232 7.77 3.36 -18.39
N ILE A 233 7.91 3.53 -19.71
CA ILE A 233 8.43 2.47 -20.59
C ILE A 233 9.86 2.09 -20.19
N GLU A 234 10.69 3.08 -19.82
CA GLU A 234 12.07 2.88 -19.42
C GLU A 234 12.18 2.10 -18.10
N GLU A 235 11.24 2.31 -17.18
CA GLU A 235 11.16 1.58 -15.91
C GLU A 235 10.80 0.10 -16.15
N ILE A 236 9.84 -0.16 -17.03
CA ILE A 236 9.46 -1.53 -17.41
C ILE A 236 10.63 -2.27 -18.05
N GLU A 237 11.36 -1.62 -18.97
CA GLU A 237 12.55 -2.21 -19.60
C GLU A 237 13.66 -2.47 -18.58
N ALA A 238 13.92 -1.52 -17.68
CA ALA A 238 14.90 -1.68 -16.62
C ALA A 238 14.55 -2.85 -15.68
N ILE A 239 13.30 -2.96 -15.23
CA ILE A 239 12.85 -4.07 -14.39
C ILE A 239 13.07 -5.40 -15.11
N LEU A 240 12.56 -5.53 -16.34
CA LEU A 240 12.66 -6.78 -17.10
C LEU A 240 14.12 -7.17 -17.40
N ASN A 241 15.05 -6.22 -17.51
CA ASN A 241 16.48 -6.51 -17.69
C ASN A 241 17.20 -6.88 -16.38
N ASN A 242 16.62 -6.58 -15.21
CA ASN A 242 17.25 -6.84 -13.89
C ASN A 242 16.64 -8.03 -13.13
N VAL A 243 15.53 -8.60 -13.59
CA VAL A 243 15.03 -9.85 -12.99
C VAL A 243 15.97 -11.03 -13.27
N PRO A 244 16.09 -12.02 -12.37
CA PRO A 244 17.02 -13.15 -12.50
C PRO A 244 16.50 -14.24 -13.45
N PHE A 245 15.88 -13.84 -14.56
CA PHE A 245 15.30 -14.74 -15.56
C PHE A 245 15.48 -14.18 -16.96
N ASP A 246 15.68 -15.07 -17.93
CA ASP A 246 15.60 -14.71 -19.34
C ASP A 246 14.17 -14.88 -19.81
N ILE A 247 13.63 -13.84 -20.41
CA ILE A 247 12.27 -13.78 -20.95
C ILE A 247 12.36 -13.68 -22.47
N THR A 248 11.51 -14.45 -23.15
CA THR A 248 11.19 -14.26 -24.58
C THR A 248 9.68 -14.30 -24.74
N PHE A 249 9.07 -13.29 -25.35
CA PHE A 249 7.65 -13.26 -25.65
C PHE A 249 7.40 -13.44 -27.16
N VAL A 250 6.49 -14.34 -27.46
CA VAL A 250 5.98 -14.68 -28.79
C VAL A 250 4.49 -14.36 -28.82
N ASP A 251 4.02 -13.62 -29.82
CA ASP A 251 2.61 -13.26 -29.94
C ASP A 251 1.71 -14.44 -30.38
N LYS A 252 0.40 -14.18 -30.45
CA LYS A 252 -0.60 -15.16 -30.91
C LYS A 252 -0.36 -15.72 -32.31
N ASP A 253 0.40 -14.99 -33.13
CA ASP A 253 0.75 -15.35 -34.49
C ASP A 253 2.09 -16.09 -34.56
N ASP A 254 2.65 -16.52 -33.43
CA ASP A 254 3.93 -17.23 -33.31
C ASP A 254 5.15 -16.37 -33.71
N THR A 255 5.01 -15.05 -33.60
CA THR A 255 6.05 -14.07 -33.96
C THR A 255 6.77 -13.60 -32.71
N VAL A 256 8.10 -13.65 -32.71
CA VAL A 256 8.90 -13.14 -31.59
C VAL A 256 8.73 -11.62 -31.51
N LYS A 257 8.23 -11.12 -30.39
CA LYS A 257 7.98 -9.68 -30.18
C LYS A 257 8.96 -9.03 -29.24
N TYR A 258 9.45 -9.79 -28.26
CA TYR A 258 10.28 -9.24 -27.21
C TYR A 258 11.18 -10.30 -26.59
N PHE A 259 12.34 -9.85 -26.09
CA PHE A 259 13.15 -10.57 -25.13
C PHE A 259 13.89 -9.56 -24.27
N ASN A 260 14.11 -9.86 -22.99
CA ASN A 260 14.90 -9.01 -22.10
C ASN A 260 16.42 -9.20 -22.31
N GLN A 261 17.19 -8.19 -21.94
CA GLN A 261 18.65 -8.22 -21.96
C GLN A 261 19.20 -8.37 -20.55
N SER A 262 18.90 -9.52 -19.93
CA SER A 262 19.54 -9.93 -18.67
C SER A 262 21.06 -9.99 -18.84
N LYS A 263 21.79 -9.53 -17.82
CA LYS A 263 23.26 -9.46 -17.83
C LYS A 263 23.91 -10.82 -18.10
N ASP A 264 23.32 -11.88 -17.55
CA ASP A 264 23.84 -13.25 -17.59
C ASP A 264 22.96 -14.18 -18.43
N ARG A 265 22.40 -13.65 -19.54
CA ARG A 265 21.49 -14.40 -20.41
C ARG A 265 22.08 -15.74 -20.87
N ILE A 266 21.35 -16.82 -20.61
CA ILE A 266 21.76 -18.21 -20.84
C ILE A 266 21.71 -18.55 -22.34
N PHE A 267 20.65 -18.12 -23.02
CA PHE A 267 20.49 -18.30 -24.47
C PHE A 267 20.59 -16.97 -25.20
N VAL A 268 21.68 -16.80 -25.94
CA VAL A 268 21.94 -15.59 -26.74
C VAL A 268 20.77 -15.33 -27.69
N ARG A 269 20.25 -14.09 -27.65
CA ARG A 269 19.27 -13.57 -28.61
C ARG A 269 19.85 -12.31 -29.25
N THR A 270 19.66 -12.15 -30.55
CA THR A 270 20.02 -10.94 -31.27
C THR A 270 18.76 -10.17 -31.64
N LYS A 271 18.83 -8.84 -31.74
CA LYS A 271 17.67 -8.01 -32.15
C LYS A 271 17.09 -8.44 -33.51
N ALA A 272 17.88 -9.10 -34.36
CA ALA A 272 17.46 -9.63 -35.65
C ALA A 272 16.38 -10.73 -35.58
N ILE A 273 16.12 -11.33 -34.40
CA ILE A 273 15.04 -12.31 -34.26
C ILE A 273 13.66 -11.67 -34.08
N ILE A 274 13.61 -10.39 -33.70
CA ILE A 274 12.33 -9.70 -33.51
C ILE A 274 11.60 -9.66 -34.85
N GLY A 275 10.33 -10.08 -34.85
CA GLY A 275 9.52 -10.23 -36.07
C GLY A 275 9.68 -11.57 -36.79
N ARG A 276 10.61 -12.44 -36.39
CA ARG A 276 10.72 -13.80 -36.96
C ARG A 276 9.70 -14.73 -36.32
N LYS A 277 9.24 -15.72 -37.09
CA LYS A 277 8.46 -16.85 -36.58
C LYS A 277 9.32 -17.71 -35.65
N VAL A 278 8.77 -18.10 -34.50
CA VAL A 278 9.47 -18.88 -33.48
C VAL A 278 10.02 -20.21 -34.01
N GLN A 279 9.35 -20.81 -34.99
CA GLN A 279 9.78 -22.04 -35.66
C GLN A 279 11.12 -21.85 -36.40
N ASN A 280 11.38 -20.65 -36.92
CA ASN A 280 12.62 -20.31 -37.63
C ASN A 280 13.79 -19.97 -36.69
N CYS A 281 13.53 -19.95 -35.38
CA CYS A 281 14.53 -19.70 -34.34
C CYS A 281 15.01 -21.00 -33.67
N HIS A 282 14.50 -22.17 -34.08
CA HIS A 282 14.81 -23.46 -33.48
C HIS A 282 15.34 -24.46 -34.53
N PRO A 283 16.27 -25.37 -34.15
CA PRO A 283 16.72 -26.44 -35.04
C PRO A 283 15.56 -27.39 -35.40
N SER A 284 15.61 -28.00 -36.59
CA SER A 284 14.55 -28.87 -37.13
C SER A 284 14.10 -29.99 -36.17
N LYS A 285 15.04 -30.53 -35.37
CA LYS A 285 14.76 -31.56 -34.36
C LYS A 285 13.85 -31.11 -33.22
N SER A 286 13.70 -29.80 -32.98
CA SER A 286 12.95 -29.25 -31.84
C SER A 286 11.65 -28.53 -32.24
N ILE A 287 11.47 -28.22 -33.53
CA ILE A 287 10.30 -27.48 -34.05
C ILE A 287 8.99 -28.21 -33.72
N HIS A 288 8.96 -29.53 -33.82
CA HIS A 288 7.76 -30.31 -33.51
C HIS A 288 7.32 -30.19 -32.04
N ILE A 289 8.28 -30.03 -31.12
CA ILE A 289 8.01 -29.82 -29.69
C ILE A 289 7.45 -28.42 -29.47
N VAL A 290 8.07 -27.41 -30.09
CA VAL A 290 7.62 -26.00 -30.02
C VAL A 290 6.18 -25.89 -30.52
N ASN A 291 5.88 -26.44 -31.70
CA ASN A 291 4.53 -26.42 -32.26
C ASN A 291 3.52 -27.15 -31.35
N LYS A 292 3.90 -28.29 -30.78
CA LYS A 292 3.03 -29.01 -29.84
C LYS A 292 2.68 -28.18 -28.60
N ILE A 293 3.66 -27.48 -28.02
CA ILE A 293 3.43 -26.61 -26.85
C ILE A 293 2.49 -25.47 -27.23
N ILE A 294 2.78 -24.76 -28.32
CA ILE A 294 1.97 -23.62 -28.79
C ILE A 294 0.54 -24.06 -29.11
N ASP A 295 0.36 -25.19 -29.79
CA ASP A 295 -0.97 -25.71 -30.14
C ASP A 295 -1.81 -26.05 -28.91
N GLU A 296 -1.21 -26.70 -27.90
CA GLU A 296 -1.90 -27.04 -26.66
C GLU A 296 -2.28 -25.78 -25.86
N PHE A 297 -1.44 -24.74 -25.92
CA PHE A 297 -1.74 -23.44 -25.31
C PHE A 297 -2.86 -22.70 -26.07
N LYS A 298 -2.80 -22.62 -27.40
CA LYS A 298 -3.86 -22.02 -28.23
C LYS A 298 -5.21 -22.70 -28.00
N LYS A 299 -5.22 -24.04 -27.89
CA LYS A 299 -6.43 -24.85 -27.62
C LYS A 299 -6.94 -24.78 -26.18
N GLY A 300 -6.22 -24.13 -25.27
CA GLY A 300 -6.61 -24.05 -23.86
C GLY A 300 -6.45 -25.33 -23.06
N LYS A 301 -5.76 -26.35 -23.60
CA LYS A 301 -5.57 -27.64 -22.94
C LYS A 301 -4.47 -27.61 -21.88
N ARG A 302 -3.51 -26.72 -22.05
CA ARG A 302 -2.42 -26.47 -21.10
C ARG A 302 -2.18 -24.97 -20.97
N ASN A 303 -1.67 -24.56 -19.81
CA ASN A 303 -1.21 -23.19 -19.57
C ASN A 303 0.28 -23.11 -19.25
N GLU A 304 0.92 -24.26 -19.00
CA GLU A 304 2.36 -24.32 -18.81
C GLU A 304 3.00 -25.58 -19.42
N ALA A 305 4.28 -25.47 -19.72
CA ALA A 305 5.16 -26.57 -20.08
C ALA A 305 6.55 -26.28 -19.51
N SER A 306 7.23 -27.27 -18.96
CA SER A 306 8.54 -27.09 -18.34
C SER A 306 9.46 -28.26 -18.66
N PHE A 307 10.75 -27.95 -18.77
CA PHE A 307 11.81 -28.95 -18.81
C PHE A 307 13.10 -28.34 -18.26
N TRP A 308 14.05 -29.21 -17.95
CA TRP A 308 15.35 -28.80 -17.43
C TRP A 308 16.47 -29.51 -18.18
N ILE A 309 17.59 -28.82 -18.30
CA ILE A 309 18.80 -29.35 -18.94
C ILE A 309 20.00 -29.08 -18.05
N ASP A 310 21.02 -29.94 -18.16
CA ASP A 310 22.33 -29.70 -17.58
C ASP A 310 23.21 -29.07 -18.67
N MET A 311 23.75 -27.88 -18.40
CA MET A 311 24.54 -27.11 -19.36
C MET A 311 25.70 -26.43 -18.65
N ASN A 312 26.94 -26.68 -19.10
CA ASN A 312 28.16 -26.11 -18.51
C ASN A 312 28.27 -26.30 -16.99
N GLY A 313 27.83 -27.45 -16.48
CA GLY A 313 27.81 -27.74 -15.04
C GLY A 313 26.72 -27.01 -14.24
N ARG A 314 25.82 -26.30 -14.92
CA ARG A 314 24.66 -25.60 -14.33
C ARG A 314 23.36 -26.32 -14.66
N LYS A 315 22.36 -26.20 -13.79
CA LYS A 315 21.00 -26.71 -13.97
C LYS A 315 20.09 -25.60 -14.49
N ILE A 316 19.70 -25.70 -15.75
CA ILE A 316 18.87 -24.69 -16.41
C ILE A 316 17.42 -25.17 -16.43
N LEU A 317 16.52 -24.38 -15.86
CA LEU A 317 15.08 -24.57 -15.90
C LEU A 317 14.48 -23.70 -17.01
N ILE A 318 13.73 -24.32 -17.92
CA ILE A 318 13.07 -23.65 -19.04
C ILE A 318 11.57 -23.89 -18.90
N ARG A 319 10.79 -22.81 -18.85
CA ARG A 319 9.34 -22.84 -18.69
C ARG A 319 8.68 -22.03 -19.80
N TYR A 320 7.54 -22.50 -20.26
CA TYR A 320 6.67 -21.81 -21.21
C TYR A 320 5.33 -21.61 -20.54
N PHE A 321 4.75 -20.43 -20.69
CA PHE A 321 3.42 -20.11 -20.17
C PHE A 321 2.54 -19.55 -21.28
N ALA A 322 1.28 -19.99 -21.31
CA ALA A 322 0.27 -19.37 -22.14
C ALA A 322 -0.09 -18.00 -21.57
N VAL A 323 0.10 -16.94 -22.34
CA VAL A 323 -0.30 -15.58 -21.94
C VAL A 323 -1.73 -15.37 -22.40
N ARG A 324 -2.61 -15.03 -21.46
CA ARG A 324 -4.02 -14.78 -21.73
C ARG A 324 -4.46 -13.42 -21.22
N ARG A 325 -5.33 -12.75 -21.97
CA ARG A 325 -6.02 -11.53 -21.55
C ARG A 325 -7.52 -11.79 -21.62
N ASN A 326 -8.22 -11.66 -20.50
CA ASN A 326 -9.67 -11.95 -20.40
C ASN A 326 -10.03 -13.36 -20.93
N GLY A 327 -9.18 -14.35 -20.63
CA GLY A 327 -9.35 -15.74 -21.10
C GLY A 327 -8.83 -16.03 -22.52
N GLU A 328 -8.65 -15.01 -23.36
CA GLU A 328 -8.18 -15.17 -24.73
C GLU A 328 -6.66 -15.33 -24.81
N TYR A 329 -6.18 -16.26 -25.63
CA TYR A 329 -4.75 -16.46 -25.85
C TYR A 329 -4.15 -15.30 -26.66
N VAL A 330 -3.18 -14.60 -26.07
CA VAL A 330 -2.48 -13.48 -26.70
C VAL A 330 -1.02 -13.78 -27.06
N GLY A 331 -0.49 -14.92 -26.59
CA GLY A 331 0.85 -15.36 -26.93
C GLY A 331 1.44 -16.35 -25.94
N THR A 332 2.75 -16.52 -26.00
CA THR A 332 3.51 -17.43 -25.13
C THR A 332 4.77 -16.74 -24.64
N ILE A 333 5.03 -16.87 -23.36
CA ILE A 333 6.26 -16.41 -22.74
C ILE A 333 7.13 -17.62 -22.40
N GLU A 334 8.38 -17.59 -22.87
CA GLU A 334 9.46 -18.48 -22.46
C GLU A 334 10.23 -17.80 -21.33
N VAL A 335 10.47 -18.53 -20.24
CA VAL A 335 11.24 -18.11 -19.08
C VAL A 335 12.36 -19.12 -18.86
N THR A 336 13.61 -18.66 -18.82
CA THR A 336 14.78 -19.49 -18.52
C THR A 336 15.46 -19.00 -17.25
N GLN A 337 15.86 -19.93 -16.37
CA GLN A 337 16.56 -19.63 -15.12
C GLN A 337 17.67 -20.65 -14.85
N ASP A 338 18.83 -20.18 -14.40
CA ASP A 338 19.81 -21.04 -13.72
C ASP A 338 19.36 -21.26 -12.27
N ILE A 339 18.97 -22.49 -11.94
CA ILE A 339 18.50 -22.87 -10.60
C ILE A 339 19.59 -23.57 -9.77
N THR A 340 20.84 -23.59 -10.25
CA THR A 340 21.94 -24.32 -9.60
C THR A 340 22.13 -23.90 -8.15
N ASP A 341 22.18 -22.59 -7.89
CA ASP A 341 22.43 -22.06 -6.55
C ASP A 341 21.16 -22.05 -5.70
N ILE A 342 19.98 -21.88 -6.32
CA ILE A 342 18.69 -22.03 -5.64
C ILE A 342 18.55 -23.44 -5.04
N LYS A 343 19.00 -24.47 -5.75
CA LYS A 343 18.99 -25.85 -5.26
C LYS A 343 19.90 -26.12 -4.05
N LYS A 344 20.80 -25.19 -3.70
CA LYS A 344 21.71 -25.32 -2.55
C LYS A 344 21.15 -24.66 -1.28
N ILE A 345 20.03 -23.93 -1.37
CA ILE A 345 19.45 -23.23 -0.23
C ILE A 345 18.86 -24.26 0.73
N GLU A 346 19.30 -24.20 1.99
CA GLU A 346 18.80 -25.00 3.11
C GLU A 346 18.58 -24.09 4.33
N GLY A 347 17.71 -24.51 5.25
CA GLY A 347 17.39 -23.73 6.46
C GLY A 347 16.66 -22.41 6.17
N GLU A 348 16.92 -21.39 6.98
CA GLU A 348 16.27 -20.07 6.88
C GLU A 348 17.29 -18.94 7.01
N LYS A 349 17.15 -17.90 6.19
CA LYS A 349 17.85 -16.61 6.33
C LYS A 349 16.81 -15.50 6.48
N ARG A 350 16.65 -14.98 7.70
CA ARG A 350 15.60 -14.00 8.06
C ARG A 350 16.08 -12.55 8.08
N LEU A 351 17.40 -12.33 8.09
CA LEU A 351 18.03 -11.03 8.16
C LEU A 351 19.17 -10.94 7.14
N LEU A 352 19.53 -9.71 6.77
CA LEU A 352 20.69 -9.40 5.93
C LEU A 352 21.99 -9.66 6.71
N ASP A 353 23.05 -10.04 6.00
CA ASP A 353 24.39 -10.34 6.52
C ASP A 353 25.46 -9.48 5.85
N TRP A 354 25.13 -8.22 5.57
CA TRP A 354 26.06 -7.27 4.96
C TRP A 354 26.83 -6.56 6.06
N GLU A 355 28.16 -6.71 6.09
CA GLU A 355 29.08 -5.87 6.88
C GLU A 355 29.24 -4.48 6.25
#